data_AF-A0A3M6JVQ3-F1
#
_entry.id   AF-A0A3M6JVQ3-F1
#
_cell.length_a   1.000
_cell.length_b   1.000
_cell.length_c   1.000
_cell.angle_alpha   90.00
_cell.angle_beta   90.00
_cell.angle_gamma   90.00
#
_symmetry.space_group_name_H-M   'P 1'
#
loop_
_entity.id
_entity.type
_entity.pdbx_description
1 polymer ?
#
loop_
_entity_poly.entity_id
_entity_poly.type
_entity_poly.pdbx_seq_one_letter_code
_entity_poly.pdbx_strand_id
1 'polypeptide(L)' 'SPGVGTQGGNASEVISAGTNYLIVGRTILNAKKPTDVAKDLQLDSLGK' A
#
# COMPACT_ATOMS: atom_id res chain seq x y z
N SER A 1 -8.27 -3.15 -3.62
CA SER A 1 -8.92 -2.77 -2.35
C SER A 1 -8.47 -1.36 -1.94
N PRO A 2 -9.39 -0.45 -1.54
CA PRO A 2 -9.07 0.89 -1.05
C PRO A 2 -8.72 0.89 0.45
N GLY A 3 -7.83 1.79 0.90
CA GLY A 3 -7.60 2.06 2.33
C GLY A 3 -6.25 1.62 2.92
N VAL A 4 -5.30 1.17 2.10
CA VAL A 4 -3.97 0.78 2.58
C VAL A 4 -3.14 2.00 3.00
N GLY A 5 -2.47 1.89 4.15
CA GLY A 5 -1.75 2.98 4.80
C GLY A 5 -2.59 3.69 5.86
N THR A 6 -3.26 4.81 5.53
CA THR A 6 -3.90 5.68 6.52
C THR A 6 -5.12 5.10 7.24
N GLN A 7 -5.79 4.08 6.71
CA GLN A 7 -6.94 3.43 7.36
C GLN A 7 -6.57 2.15 8.12
N GLY A 8 -5.27 1.86 8.30
CA GLY A 8 -4.83 0.73 9.13
C GLY A 8 -4.92 -0.65 8.48
N GLY A 9 -5.29 -0.74 7.19
CA GLY A 9 -5.21 -1.99 6.44
C GLY A 9 -3.77 -2.33 6.08
N ASN A 10 -3.26 -3.46 6.56
CA ASN A 10 -1.97 -3.99 6.15
C ASN A 10 -2.00 -4.37 4.67
N ALA A 11 -1.03 -3.89 3.88
CA ALA A 11 -0.93 -4.20 2.45
C ALA A 11 -0.88 -5.72 2.20
N SER A 12 -0.20 -6.45 3.09
CA SER A 12 -0.03 -7.90 3.02
C SER A 12 -1.33 -8.67 3.31
N GLU A 13 -2.18 -8.20 4.24
CA GLU A 13 -3.50 -8.81 4.50
C GLU A 13 -4.43 -8.66 3.31
N VAL A 14 -4.43 -7.47 2.70
CA VAL A 14 -5.28 -7.16 1.54
C VAL A 14 -4.92 -8.02 0.33
N ILE A 15 -3.62 -8.26 0.11
CA ILE A 15 -3.16 -9.15 -0.95
C ILE A 15 -3.42 -10.61 -0.61
N SER A 16 -3.19 -11.02 0.64
CA SER A 16 -3.49 -12.38 1.11
C SER A 16 -4.98 -12.71 1.00
N ALA A 17 -5.87 -11.70 1.01
CA ALA A 17 -7.29 -11.85 0.77
C ALA A 17 -7.65 -12.07 -0.72
N GLY A 18 -6.67 -12.21 -1.61
CA GLY A 18 -6.85 -12.51 -3.04
C GLY A 18 -6.97 -11.29 -3.95
N THR A 19 -6.55 -10.11 -3.47
CA THR A 19 -6.64 -8.86 -4.25
C THR A 19 -5.52 -8.75 -5.28
N ASN A 20 -5.85 -8.53 -6.55
CA ASN A 20 -4.85 -8.30 -7.61
C ASN A 20 -4.24 -6.89 -7.62
N TYR A 21 -4.99 -5.89 -7.12
CA TYR A 21 -4.56 -4.48 -7.14
C TYR A 21 -4.89 -3.72 -5.84
N LEU A 22 -3.90 -2.98 -5.35
CA LEU A 22 -4.02 -2.05 -4.23
C LEU A 22 -4.28 -0.63 -4.74
N ILE A 23 -5.27 0.06 -4.15
CA ILE A 23 -5.54 1.46 -4.47
C ILE A 23 -5.08 2.32 -3.29
N VAL A 24 -4.02 3.10 -3.52
CA VAL A 24 -3.39 3.94 -2.51
C VAL A 24 -3.39 5.40 -2.97
N GLY A 25 -4.07 6.26 -2.21
CA GLY A 25 -4.22 7.68 -2.51
C GLY A 25 -3.33 8.57 -1.65
N ARG A 26 -3.94 9.23 -0.64
CA ARG A 26 -3.29 10.21 0.25
C ARG A 26 -1.95 9.74 0.84
N THR A 27 -1.80 8.45 1.13
CA THR A 27 -0.54 7.86 1.62
C THR A 27 0.63 8.15 0.70
N ILE A 28 0.44 8.05 -0.63
CA ILE A 28 1.48 8.36 -1.62
C ILE A 28 1.47 9.86 -1.93
N LEU A 29 0.29 10.42 -2.20
CA LEU A 29 0.17 11.80 -2.72
C LEU A 29 0.61 12.87 -1.71
N ASN A 30 0.48 12.61 -0.41
CA ASN A 30 0.86 13.55 0.64
C ASN A 30 2.22 13.21 1.29
N ALA A 31 2.92 12.18 0.81
CA ALA A 31 4.22 11.82 1.35
C ALA A 31 5.29 12.86 0.99
N LYS A 32 6.26 13.07 1.89
CA LYS A 32 7.45 13.88 1.59
C LYS A 32 8.25 13.33 0.41
N LYS A 33 8.22 12.01 0.22
CA LYS A 33 8.86 11.29 -0.89
C LYS A 33 7.88 10.24 -1.47
N PRO A 34 6.99 10.65 -2.38
CA PRO A 34 5.93 9.78 -2.91
C PRO A 34 6.45 8.50 -3.57
N THR A 35 7.58 8.59 -4.28
CA THR A 35 8.22 7.46 -4.96
C THR A 35 8.74 6.42 -3.99
N ASP A 36 9.36 6.85 -2.88
CA ASP A 36 9.92 5.94 -1.88
C ASP A 36 8.77 5.20 -1.17
N VAL A 37 7.73 5.93 -0.77
CA VAL A 37 6.53 5.34 -0.14
C VAL A 37 5.83 4.36 -1.08
N ALA A 38 5.73 4.66 -2.37
CA ALA A 38 5.16 3.73 -3.35
C ALA A 38 6.00 2.45 -3.47
N LYS A 39 7.32 2.56 -3.41
CA LYS A 39 8.24 1.42 -3.46
C LYS A 39 8.16 0.57 -2.21
N ASP A 40 8.11 1.18 -1.03
CA ASP A 40 7.96 0.47 0.25
C ASP A 40 6.64 -0.30 0.28
N LEU A 41 5.54 0.33 -0.14
CA LEU A 41 4.23 -0.34 -0.28
C LEU A 41 4.26 -1.50 -1.27
N GLN A 42 5.06 -1.39 -2.35
CA GLN A 42 5.26 -2.48 -3.31
C GLN A 42 6.08 -3.64 -2.70
N LEU A 43 7.04 -3.36 -1.82
CA LEU A 43 7.83 -4.39 -1.14
C LEU A 43 7.00 -5.12 -0.08
N ASP A 44 6.28 -4.36 0.76
CA ASP A 44 5.37 -4.89 1.78
C ASP A 44 4.29 -5.80 1.18
N SER A 45 3.80 -5.45 -0.02
CA SER A 45 2.82 -6.25 -0.75
C SER A 45 3.35 -7.58 -1.25
N LEU A 46 4.66 -7.70 -1.43
CA LEU A 46 5.33 -8.93 -1.86
C LEU A 46 5.83 -9.77 -0.67
N GLY A 47 5.64 -9.29 0.57
CA GLY A 47 6.10 -9.95 1.79
C GLY A 47 7.63 -10.01 1.92
N LYS A 48 8.34 -9.02 1.37
CA LYS A 48 9.80 -8.92 1.38
C LYS A 48 10.28 -7.68 2.11
#